data_AF-A0AAD9U475-F1
#
_entry.id   AF-A0AAD9U475-F1
#
_cell.length_a   1.000
_cell.length_b   1.000
_cell.length_c   1.000
_cell.angle_alpha   90.00
_cell.angle_beta   90.00
_cell.angle_gamma   90.00
#
_symmetry.space_group_name_H-M   'P 1'
#
loop_
_entity.id
_entity.type
_entity.pdbx_description
1 polymer ?
#
loop_
_entity_poly.entity_id
_entity_poly.type
_entity_poly.pdbx_seq_one_letter_code
_entity_poly.pdbx_strand_id
1 'polypeptide(L)'
;MSSMVLKFGGCYTKITNLQSSSYYPASNEKRYFKLSFNKKHREIITGSYIDHVIKEGKNVASTNRTGKLYSNNPSEDWYSGWKEPKWSHVFFEHPATFDTLAMETKKKDIIKKDLKKFKQGKDYYKKIGKAWKRGYLLYGPPGTGKSTMIAAMAKL
;
A
#
# COMPACT_ATOMS: atom_id res chain seq x y z
N MET A 1 9.33 26.05 10.64
CA MET A 1 8.19 25.54 9.84
C MET A 1 8.61 25.53 8.38
N SER A 2 8.74 24.35 7.76
CA SER A 2 9.06 24.27 6.33
C SER A 2 7.81 24.56 5.50
N SER A 3 7.91 25.50 4.56
CA SER A 3 6.82 25.82 3.61
C SER A 3 7.32 25.72 2.19
N MET A 4 6.53 25.09 1.32
CA MET A 4 6.85 24.90 -0.10
C MET A 4 5.84 25.67 -0.95
N VAL A 5 6.30 26.29 -2.03
CA VAL A 5 5.43 26.97 -3.00
C VAL A 5 5.40 26.13 -4.27
N LEU A 6 4.20 25.81 -4.75
CA LEU A 6 3.97 25.04 -5.98
C LEU A 6 3.17 25.87 -6.98
N LYS A 7 3.46 25.70 -8.27
CA LYS A 7 2.74 26.35 -9.37
C LYS A 7 1.92 25.31 -10.14
N PHE A 8 0.62 25.55 -10.32
CA PHE A 8 -0.27 24.70 -11.10
C PHE A 8 -1.25 25.54 -11.91
N GLY A 9 -1.32 25.33 -13.23
CA GLY A 9 -2.24 26.08 -14.10
C GLY A 9 -2.14 27.60 -13.98
N GLY A 10 -0.94 28.14 -13.74
CA GLY A 10 -0.71 29.57 -13.50
C GLY A 10 -0.99 30.06 -12.06
N CYS A 11 -1.51 29.19 -11.18
CA CYS A 11 -1.80 29.52 -9.79
C CYS A 11 -0.61 29.16 -8.88
N TYR A 12 -0.25 30.06 -7.96
CA TYR A 12 0.70 29.77 -6.89
C TYR A 12 -0.04 29.27 -5.64
N THR A 13 0.42 28.16 -5.10
CA THR A 13 -0.12 27.57 -3.86
C THR A 13 1.00 27.42 -2.85
N LYS A 14 0.73 27.74 -1.58
CA LYS A 14 1.66 27.57 -0.47
C LYS A 14 1.21 26.37 0.37
N ILE A 15 2.12 25.43 0.57
CA ILE A 15 1.92 24.25 1.42
C ILE A 15 2.75 24.43 2.68
N THR A 16 2.10 24.26 3.83
CA THR A 16 2.76 24.29 5.14
C THR A 16 2.48 22.99 5.88
N ASN A 17 3.54 22.34 6.39
CA ASN A 17 3.42 21.19 7.27
C ASN A 17 3.14 21.66 8.71
N LEU A 18 2.01 21.21 9.26
CA LEU A 18 1.61 21.45 10.63
C LEU A 18 1.90 20.16 11.42
N GLN A 19 2.98 20.19 12.20
CA GLN A 19 3.27 19.18 13.21
C GLN A 19 2.71 19.66 14.54
N SER A 20 1.94 18.82 15.23
CA SER A 20 1.62 19.04 16.65
C SER A 20 2.85 18.65 17.46
N SER A 21 3.47 19.60 18.16
CA SER A 21 4.54 19.28 19.11
C SER A 21 3.93 18.53 20.30
N SER A 22 4.15 17.22 20.36
CA SER A 22 3.82 16.43 21.55
C SER A 22 5.10 16.20 22.35
N TYR A 23 5.02 16.29 23.69
CA TYR A 23 6.17 16.02 24.58
C TYR A 23 6.59 14.54 24.59
N TYR A 24 5.73 13.65 24.09
CA TYR A 24 5.96 12.22 23.94
C TYR A 24 5.73 11.84 22.47
N PRO A 25 6.77 11.51 21.69
CA PRO A 25 6.62 11.14 20.29
C PRO A 25 5.86 9.82 20.20
N ALA A 26 4.55 9.88 20.00
CA ALA A 26 3.77 8.71 19.65
C ALA A 26 4.15 8.28 18.22
N SER A 27 4.30 6.99 17.97
CA SER A 27 4.55 6.44 16.62
C SER A 27 3.45 6.82 15.59
N ASN A 28 2.35 7.42 16.05
CA ASN A 28 1.21 7.89 15.28
C ASN A 28 0.97 9.42 15.40
N GLU A 29 2.00 10.25 15.39
CA GLU A 29 1.81 11.71 15.29
C GLU A 29 1.01 12.08 14.03
N LYS A 30 -0.21 12.61 14.21
CA LYS A 30 -1.08 13.06 13.12
C LYS A 30 -0.47 14.30 12.47
N ARG A 31 0.05 14.14 11.26
CA ARG A 31 0.60 15.24 10.44
C ARG A 31 -0.50 15.84 9.57
N TYR A 32 -0.59 17.16 9.54
CA TYR A 32 -1.52 17.88 8.69
C TYR A 32 -0.77 18.75 7.68
N PHE A 33 -1.28 18.82 6.46
CA PHE A 33 -0.80 19.75 5.44
C PHE A 33 -1.88 20.79 5.18
N LYS A 34 -1.50 22.08 5.23
CA LYS A 34 -2.38 23.19 4.89
C LYS A 34 -1.98 23.75 3.54
N LEU A 35 -2.95 23.79 2.61
CA LEU A 35 -2.83 24.40 1.29
C LEU A 35 -3.45 25.80 1.34
N SER A 36 -2.69 26.82 0.96
CA SER A 36 -3.15 28.23 0.94
C SER A 36 -2.98 28.82 -0.46
N PHE A 37 -4.03 29.49 -0.95
CA PHE A 37 -4.10 30.04 -2.31
C PHE A 37 -5.05 31.25 -2.35
N ASN A 38 -4.95 32.05 -3.41
CA ASN A 38 -5.84 33.20 -3.59
C ASN A 38 -7.27 32.73 -3.92
N LYS A 39 -8.29 33.34 -3.29
CA LYS A 39 -9.71 33.01 -3.47
C LYS A 39 -10.15 32.99 -4.95
N LYS A 40 -9.55 33.82 -5.82
CA LYS A 40 -9.83 33.86 -7.26
C LYS A 40 -9.63 32.52 -7.97
N HIS A 41 -8.79 31.64 -7.43
CA HIS A 41 -8.48 30.33 -8.01
C HIS A 41 -9.24 29.17 -7.37
N ARG A 42 -10.25 29.44 -6.53
CA ARG A 42 -10.97 28.39 -5.78
C ARG A 42 -11.52 27.29 -6.68
N GLU A 43 -12.13 27.64 -7.80
CA GLU A 43 -12.72 26.66 -8.72
C GLU A 43 -11.67 25.75 -9.35
N ILE A 44 -10.55 26.33 -9.80
CA ILE A 44 -9.41 25.58 -10.37
C ILE A 44 -8.80 24.66 -9.31
N ILE A 45 -8.63 25.15 -8.08
CA ILE A 45 -8.00 24.40 -7.00
C ILE A 45 -8.89 23.26 -6.50
N THR A 46 -10.14 23.53 -6.19
CA THR A 46 -11.07 22.51 -5.68
C THR A 46 -11.48 21.52 -6.76
N GLY A 47 -11.62 21.96 -8.01
CA GLY A 47 -12.10 21.11 -9.11
C GLY A 47 -11.01 20.28 -9.81
N SER A 48 -9.87 20.89 -10.17
CA SER A 48 -8.86 20.22 -11.01
C SER A 48 -7.60 19.86 -10.23
N TYR A 49 -7.08 20.79 -9.44
CA TYR A 49 -5.79 20.60 -8.76
C TYR A 49 -5.84 19.49 -7.71
N ILE A 50 -6.81 19.50 -6.80
CA ILE A 50 -6.89 18.49 -5.73
C ILE A 50 -7.05 17.09 -6.34
N ASP A 51 -7.92 16.94 -7.33
CA ASP A 51 -8.13 15.67 -8.02
C ASP A 51 -6.86 15.18 -8.72
N HIS A 52 -6.16 16.08 -9.41
CA HIS A 52 -4.87 15.79 -10.01
C HIS A 52 -3.84 15.36 -8.97
N VAL A 53 -3.67 16.10 -7.88
CA VAL A 53 -2.72 15.77 -6.80
C VAL A 53 -3.06 14.44 -6.14
N ILE A 54 -4.34 14.14 -5.91
CA ILE A 54 -4.78 12.85 -5.35
C ILE A 54 -4.49 11.72 -6.34
N LYS A 55 -4.76 11.92 -7.63
CA LYS A 55 -4.51 10.94 -8.68
C LYS A 55 -3.02 10.66 -8.82
N GLU A 56 -2.19 11.70 -8.95
CA GLU A 56 -0.74 11.56 -9.03
C GLU A 56 -0.16 10.99 -7.73
N GLY A 57 -0.66 11.42 -6.57
CA GLY A 57 -0.26 10.87 -5.28
C GLY A 57 -0.56 9.37 -5.17
N LYS A 58 -1.72 8.92 -5.67
CA LYS A 58 -2.04 7.48 -5.77
C LYS A 58 -1.12 6.77 -6.75
N ASN A 59 -0.80 7.36 -7.90
CA ASN A 59 0.14 6.80 -8.87
C ASN A 59 1.53 6.63 -8.24
N VAL A 60 2.09 7.69 -7.66
CA VAL A 60 3.39 7.67 -7.00
C VAL A 60 3.42 6.67 -5.84
N ALA A 61 2.37 6.64 -5.01
CA ALA A 61 2.26 5.65 -3.93
C ALA A 61 2.18 4.21 -4.46
N SER A 62 1.56 3.99 -5.63
CA SER A 62 1.50 2.67 -6.26
C SER A 62 2.83 2.26 -6.89
N THR A 63 3.55 3.20 -7.52
CA THR A 63 4.86 2.98 -8.14
C THR A 63 5.95 2.72 -7.09
N ASN A 64 5.95 3.50 -6.01
CA ASN A 64 6.91 3.39 -4.92
C ASN A 64 6.48 2.39 -3.84
N ARG A 65 5.50 1.53 -4.14
CA ARG A 65 5.00 0.56 -3.17
C ARG A 65 6.05 -0.53 -2.94
N THR A 66 6.84 -0.37 -1.89
CA THR A 66 7.74 -1.42 -1.41
C THR A 66 6.93 -2.56 -0.77
N GLY A 67 7.36 -3.80 -1.01
CA GLY A 67 6.78 -4.96 -0.34
C GLY A 67 7.02 -4.87 1.17
N LYS A 68 6.03 -5.28 1.95
CA LYS A 68 6.13 -5.35 3.42
C LYS A 68 5.90 -6.79 3.85
N LEU A 69 6.85 -7.35 4.58
CA LEU A 69 6.69 -8.65 5.22
C LEU A 69 6.25 -8.42 6.66
N TYR A 70 5.09 -8.96 7.01
CA TYR A 70 4.53 -8.84 8.34
C TYR A 70 4.88 -10.08 9.17
N SER A 71 5.32 -9.87 10.40
CA SER A 71 5.53 -10.93 11.39
C SER A 71 4.69 -10.62 12.62
N ASN A 72 4.12 -11.67 13.22
CA ASN A 72 3.39 -11.55 14.47
C ASN A 72 4.40 -11.70 15.60
N ASN A 73 4.96 -10.58 16.06
CA ASN A 73 5.86 -10.53 17.20
C ASN A 73 5.23 -9.60 18.24
N PRO A 74 4.48 -10.13 19.22
CA PRO A 74 4.05 -9.31 20.35
C PRO A 74 5.30 -8.87 21.12
N SER A 75 5.47 -7.58 21.38
CA SER A 75 6.55 -7.15 22.27
C SER A 75 6.31 -7.76 23.66
N GLU A 76 7.34 -8.40 24.23
CA GLU A 76 7.34 -8.95 25.60
C GLU A 76 7.73 -7.88 26.63
N ASP A 77 7.69 -6.59 26.27
CA ASP A 77 8.08 -5.51 27.17
C ASP A 77 6.99 -5.27 28.23
N TRP A 78 7.17 -5.92 29.38
CA TRP A 78 6.31 -5.77 30.56
C TRP A 78 6.28 -4.35 31.15
N TYR A 79 7.21 -3.47 30.75
CA TYR A 79 7.34 -2.10 31.26
C TYR A 79 6.60 -1.04 30.44
N SER A 80 6.08 -1.36 29.25
CA SER A 80 5.38 -0.39 28.42
C SER A 80 3.87 -0.66 28.44
N GLY A 81 3.12 0.14 29.21
CA GLY A 81 1.65 0.13 29.24
C GLY A 81 0.95 0.50 27.91
N TRP A 82 1.71 0.59 26.82
CA TRP A 82 1.27 0.88 25.47
C TRP A 82 1.34 -0.41 24.66
N LYS A 83 0.22 -1.13 24.57
CA LYS A 83 0.10 -2.35 23.77
C LYS A 83 0.55 -2.06 22.32
N GLU A 84 1.74 -2.53 21.95
CA GLU A 84 2.19 -2.46 20.57
C GLU A 84 1.26 -3.28 19.66
N PRO A 85 1.11 -2.89 18.37
CA PRO A 85 0.36 -3.70 17.42
C PRO A 85 1.02 -5.07 17.27
N LYS A 86 0.25 -6.15 17.44
CA LYS A 86 0.71 -7.55 17.34
C LYS A 86 1.48 -7.87 16.05
N TRP A 87 1.23 -7.13 14.98
CA TRP A 87 1.90 -7.27 13.69
C TRP A 87 2.96 -6.19 13.50
N SER A 88 4.23 -6.60 13.47
CA SER A 88 5.34 -5.77 13.03
C SER A 88 5.65 -6.04 11.55
N HIS A 89 6.34 -5.13 10.87
CA HIS A 89 6.71 -5.33 9.47
C HIS A 89 8.14 -4.86 9.17
N VAL A 90 8.76 -5.54 8.21
CA VAL A 90 10.02 -5.14 7.60
C VAL A 90 9.82 -4.88 6.12
N PHE A 91 10.62 -3.98 5.55
CA PHE A 91 10.69 -3.83 4.10
C PHE A 91 11.19 -5.14 3.49
N PHE A 92 10.45 -5.66 2.52
CA PHE A 92 10.72 -6.94 1.89
C PHE A 92 10.60 -6.80 0.38
N GLU A 93 11.75 -6.86 -0.28
CA GLU A 93 11.84 -6.84 -1.73
C GLU A 93 12.41 -8.17 -2.20
N HIS A 94 11.61 -8.91 -2.96
CA HIS A 94 12.02 -10.20 -3.51
C HIS A 94 12.06 -10.10 -5.03
N PRO A 95 13.16 -10.40 -5.72
CA PRO A 95 13.28 -10.20 -7.17
C PRO A 95 12.31 -11.07 -7.98
N ALA A 96 11.87 -12.21 -7.43
CA ALA A 96 10.96 -13.11 -8.15
C ALA A 96 9.66 -12.43 -8.58
N THR A 97 9.40 -12.56 -9.87
CA THR A 97 8.11 -12.33 -10.51
C THR A 97 7.57 -13.66 -11.01
N PHE A 98 6.34 -13.65 -11.48
CA PHE A 98 5.78 -14.82 -12.18
C PHE A 98 6.68 -15.21 -13.37
N ASP A 99 7.32 -14.26 -14.04
CA ASP A 99 8.14 -14.48 -15.24
C ASP A 99 9.50 -15.07 -14.96
N THR A 100 10.09 -14.77 -13.80
CA THR A 100 11.35 -15.41 -13.36
C THR A 100 11.15 -16.77 -12.68
N LEU A 101 9.90 -17.17 -12.40
CA LEU A 101 9.61 -18.40 -11.67
C LEU A 101 9.79 -19.62 -12.59
N ALA A 102 10.72 -20.51 -12.23
CA ALA A 102 10.97 -21.75 -12.94
C ALA A 102 9.83 -22.76 -12.71
N MET A 103 8.84 -22.76 -13.59
CA MET A 103 7.70 -23.69 -13.60
C MET A 103 7.17 -23.86 -15.02
N GLU A 104 6.45 -24.95 -15.25
CA GLU A 104 5.68 -25.14 -16.48
C GLU A 104 4.70 -23.98 -16.75
N THR A 105 4.81 -23.38 -17.92
CA THR A 105 4.05 -22.19 -18.34
C THR A 105 2.54 -22.38 -18.22
N LYS A 106 2.03 -23.58 -18.55
CA LYS A 106 0.60 -23.90 -18.45
C LYS A 106 0.08 -23.79 -17.01
N LYS A 107 0.82 -24.35 -16.04
CA LYS A 107 0.44 -24.29 -14.61
C LYS A 107 0.48 -22.86 -14.09
N LYS A 108 1.52 -22.13 -14.48
CA LYS A 108 1.68 -20.71 -14.14
C LYS A 108 0.50 -19.87 -14.63
N ASP A 109 0.05 -20.09 -15.86
CA ASP A 109 -1.07 -19.36 -16.46
C ASP A 109 -2.40 -19.66 -15.79
N ILE A 110 -2.64 -20.91 -15.41
CA ILE A 110 -3.85 -21.31 -14.66
C ILE A 110 -3.92 -20.52 -13.35
N ILE A 111 -2.82 -20.47 -12.60
CA ILE A 111 -2.75 -19.79 -11.31
C ILE A 111 -2.88 -18.27 -11.48
N LYS A 112 -2.21 -17.69 -12.48
CA LYS A 112 -2.31 -16.26 -12.80
C LYS A 112 -3.74 -15.87 -13.20
N LYS A 113 -4.44 -16.71 -13.96
CA LYS A 113 -5.84 -16.51 -14.34
C LYS A 113 -6.78 -16.60 -13.13
N ASP A 114 -6.59 -17.60 -12.26
CA ASP A 114 -7.40 -17.76 -11.04
C ASP A 114 -7.23 -16.55 -10.09
N LEU A 115 -5.99 -16.10 -9.88
CA LEU A 115 -5.71 -14.91 -9.05
C LEU A 115 -6.40 -13.65 -9.60
N LYS A 116 -6.32 -13.41 -10.91
CA LYS A 116 -7.02 -12.28 -11.56
C LYS A 116 -8.53 -12.39 -11.38
N LYS A 117 -9.10 -13.58 -11.60
CA LYS A 117 -10.53 -13.85 -11.42
C LYS A 117 -10.96 -13.63 -9.97
N PHE A 118 -10.17 -14.09 -9.00
CA PHE A 118 -10.45 -13.91 -7.58
C PHE A 118 -10.40 -12.43 -7.17
N LYS A 119 -9.42 -11.67 -7.65
CA LYS A 119 -9.27 -10.22 -7.41
C LYS A 119 -10.48 -9.42 -7.93
N GLN A 120 -11.03 -9.81 -9.07
CA GLN A 120 -12.21 -9.19 -9.68
C GLN A 120 -13.55 -9.75 -9.14
N GLY A 121 -13.51 -10.86 -8.40
CA GLY A 121 -14.71 -11.61 -8.01
C GLY A 121 -15.51 -11.02 -6.84
N LYS A 122 -15.12 -9.88 -6.25
CA LYS A 122 -15.74 -9.33 -5.02
C LYS A 122 -17.27 -9.29 -5.08
N ASP A 123 -17.82 -8.77 -6.16
CA ASP A 123 -19.27 -8.60 -6.31
C ASP A 123 -19.99 -9.93 -6.50
N TYR A 124 -19.34 -10.90 -7.16
CA TYR A 124 -19.86 -12.26 -7.29
C TYR A 124 -20.00 -12.94 -5.92
N TYR A 125 -18.96 -12.89 -5.07
CA TYR A 125 -19.01 -13.45 -3.71
C TYR A 125 -20.09 -12.76 -2.85
N LYS A 126 -20.22 -11.43 -2.99
CA LYS A 126 -21.27 -10.65 -2.31
C LYS A 126 -22.67 -11.09 -2.74
N LYS A 127 -22.90 -11.28 -4.05
CA LYS A 127 -24.20 -11.68 -4.61
C LYS A 127 -24.66 -13.05 -4.11
N ILE A 128 -23.74 -14.00 -3.99
CA ILE A 128 -24.05 -15.36 -3.53
C ILE A 128 -24.02 -15.50 -1.99
N GLY A 129 -23.76 -14.42 -1.25
CA GLY A 129 -23.71 -14.43 0.22
C GLY A 129 -22.54 -15.21 0.82
N LYS A 130 -21.46 -15.46 0.07
CA LYS A 130 -20.29 -16.21 0.56
C LYS A 130 -19.14 -15.29 0.94
N ALA A 131 -18.35 -15.72 1.92
CA ALA A 131 -17.14 -15.01 2.31
C ALA A 131 -16.13 -14.94 1.13
N TRP A 132 -15.62 -13.74 0.84
CA TRP A 132 -14.64 -13.51 -0.21
C TRP A 132 -13.24 -13.95 0.25
N LYS A 133 -12.97 -15.26 0.18
CA LYS A 133 -11.71 -15.90 0.61
C LYS A 133 -11.28 -16.96 -0.40
N ARG A 134 -9.96 -17.14 -0.57
CA ARG A 134 -9.36 -18.17 -1.44
C ARG A 134 -8.09 -18.71 -0.78
N GLY A 135 -7.98 -20.03 -0.69
CA GLY A 135 -6.79 -20.72 -0.18
C GLY A 135 -6.07 -21.47 -1.30
N TYR A 136 -4.74 -21.52 -1.23
CA TYR A 136 -3.87 -22.27 -2.15
C TYR A 136 -2.98 -23.20 -1.35
N LEU A 137 -2.81 -24.44 -1.80
CA LEU A 137 -1.88 -25.41 -1.23
C LEU A 137 -0.75 -25.66 -2.23
N LEU A 138 0.47 -25.25 -1.86
CA LEU A 138 1.68 -25.51 -2.63
C LEU A 138 2.45 -26.62 -1.93
N TYR A 139 2.58 -27.79 -2.58
CA TYR A 139 3.28 -28.95 -2.03
C TYR A 139 4.39 -29.42 -2.96
N GLY A 140 5.39 -30.09 -2.39
CA GLY A 140 6.56 -30.61 -3.10
C GLY A 140 7.82 -30.61 -2.24
N PRO A 141 8.92 -31.21 -2.73
CA PRO A 141 10.20 -31.29 -2.00
C PRO A 141 10.70 -29.95 -1.46
N PRO A 142 11.56 -29.94 -0.42
CA PRO A 142 12.23 -28.71 -0.02
C PRO A 142 13.06 -28.14 -1.20
N GLY A 143 13.16 -26.82 -1.30
CA GLY A 143 13.93 -26.17 -2.38
C GLY A 143 13.22 -25.97 -3.72
N THR A 144 11.99 -26.46 -3.94
CA THR A 144 11.26 -26.31 -5.22
C THR A 144 10.61 -24.93 -5.43
N GLY A 145 11.10 -23.87 -4.76
CA GLY A 145 10.62 -22.49 -4.99
C GLY A 145 9.20 -22.17 -4.49
N LYS A 146 8.63 -22.95 -3.57
CA LYS A 146 7.28 -22.69 -3.01
C LYS A 146 7.15 -21.29 -2.40
N SER A 147 8.10 -20.89 -1.55
CA SER A 147 8.12 -19.54 -0.96
C SER A 147 8.39 -18.46 -1.99
N THR A 148 9.27 -18.74 -2.97
CA THR A 148 9.55 -17.86 -4.12
C THR A 148 8.30 -17.59 -4.94
N MET A 149 7.46 -18.60 -5.13
CA MET A 149 6.18 -18.48 -5.81
C MET A 149 5.21 -17.57 -5.04
N ILE A 150 5.13 -17.68 -3.71
CA ILE A 150 4.31 -16.79 -2.88
C ILE A 150 4.79 -15.34 -3.01
N ALA A 151 6.11 -15.12 -3.01
CA ALA A 151 6.67 -13.79 -3.23
C ALA A 151 6.30 -13.21 -4.61
N ALA A 152 6.32 -14.04 -5.66
CA ALA A 152 5.86 -13.65 -6.99
C ALA A 152 4.34 -13.36 -7.03
N MET A 153 3.51 -14.12 -6.30
CA MET A 153 2.07 -13.87 -6.18
C MET A 153 1.75 -12.54 -5.51
N ALA A 154 2.50 -12.16 -4.48
CA ALA A 154 2.28 -10.92 -3.74
C ALA A 154 2.49 -9.65 -4.59
N LYS A 155 3.20 -9.76 -5.72
CA LYS A 155 3.46 -8.65 -6.66
C LYS A 155 2.40 -8.49 -7.77
N LEU A 156 1.39 -9.36 -7.84
CA LEU A 156 0.36 -9.41 -8.90
C LEU A 156 -0.90 -8.57 -8.60
#